data_AF-A0A0M9WSM9-F1
#
_entry.id   AF-A0A0M9WSM9-F1
#
_cell.length_a   1.000
_cell.length_b   1.000
_cell.length_c   1.000
_cell.angle_alpha   90.00
_cell.angle_beta   90.00
_cell.angle_gamma   90.00
#
_symmetry.space_group_name_H-M   'P 1'
#
loop_
_entity.id
_entity.type
_entity.pdbx_description
1 polymer ?
#
loop_
_entity_poly.entity_id
_entity_poly.type
_entity_poly.pdbx_seq_one_letter_code
_entity_poly.pdbx_strand_id
1 'polypeptide(L)'
;MDITLPVILALIASVGCGVGAVLCTMYSKRLSEAGWTTSMILVNRYYGIILLSFFATFDIFFKYFSGNISWIIAVIAVGVILPMYLLQIGIQYCSPLIVMMSLCFVLIFTFFFQIFDSRLSWSPVSLLGISLLFILGVCSLYLEKRAVSE
;
A
#
# COMPACT_ATOMS: atom_id res chain seq x y z
N MET A 1 20.85 -5.53 -20.89
CA MET A 1 20.20 -4.85 -19.75
C MET A 1 21.32 -4.56 -18.77
N ASP A 2 21.90 -3.37 -18.84
CA ASP A 2 23.07 -3.05 -18.02
C ASP A 2 22.63 -2.91 -16.57
N ILE A 3 23.10 -3.82 -15.72
CA ILE A 3 22.84 -3.81 -14.29
C ILE A 3 23.65 -2.65 -13.70
N THR A 4 23.05 -1.47 -13.72
CA THR A 4 23.63 -0.27 -13.13
C THR A 4 23.37 -0.27 -11.62
N LEU A 5 24.25 0.39 -10.85
CA LEU A 5 24.08 0.59 -9.41
C LEU A 5 22.63 1.01 -8.98
N PRO A 6 21.95 1.96 -9.65
CA PRO A 6 20.57 2.30 -9.31
C PRO A 6 19.58 1.13 -9.46
N VAL A 7 19.77 0.24 -10.43
CA VAL A 7 18.92 -0.95 -10.59
C VAL A 7 19.07 -1.90 -9.42
N ILE A 8 20.30 -2.12 -8.94
CA ILE A 8 20.58 -2.96 -7.77
C ILE A 8 19.92 -2.37 -6.53
N LEU A 9 20.08 -1.06 -6.30
CA LEU A 9 19.48 -0.37 -5.16
C LEU A 9 17.93 -0.44 -5.21
N ALA A 10 17.34 -0.26 -6.40
CA ALA A 10 15.89 -0.38 -6.57
C ALA A 10 15.38 -1.79 -6.29
N LEU A 11 16.11 -2.83 -6.72
CA LEU A 11 15.77 -4.22 -6.42
C LEU A 11 15.82 -4.50 -4.91
N ILE A 12 16.90 -4.09 -4.24
CA ILE A 12 17.04 -4.24 -2.79
C ILE A 12 15.90 -3.50 -2.06
N ALA A 13 15.61 -2.25 -2.46
CA ALA A 13 14.53 -1.47 -1.88
C ALA A 13 13.16 -2.10 -2.09
N SER A 14 12.90 -2.67 -3.28
CA SER A 14 11.64 -3.36 -3.60
C SER A 14 11.44 -4.60 -2.74
N VAL A 15 12.49 -5.42 -2.57
CA VAL A 15 12.44 -6.61 -1.69
C VAL A 15 12.26 -6.18 -0.24
N GLY A 16 13.00 -5.17 0.22
CA GLY A 16 12.86 -4.60 1.55
C GLY A 16 11.44 -4.07 1.83
N CYS A 17 10.82 -3.42 0.85
CA CYS A 17 9.44 -2.96 0.92
C CYS A 17 8.47 -4.15 1.11
N GLY A 18 8.62 -5.22 0.34
CA GLY A 18 7.80 -6.43 0.46
C GLY A 18 7.92 -7.09 1.84
N VAL A 19 9.15 -7.29 2.32
CA VAL A 19 9.40 -7.85 3.67
C VAL A 19 8.82 -6.94 4.75
N GLY A 20 9.05 -5.64 4.65
CA GLY A 20 8.52 -4.63 5.56
C GLY A 20 6.99 -4.65 5.60
N ALA A 21 6.33 -4.75 4.46
CA ALA A 21 4.88 -4.85 4.38
C ALA A 21 4.35 -6.11 5.09
N VAL A 22 4.96 -7.28 4.86
CA VAL A 22 4.58 -8.54 5.53
C VAL A 22 4.74 -8.43 7.04
N LEU A 23 5.90 -7.98 7.53
CA LEU A 23 6.16 -7.80 8.95
C LEU A 23 5.16 -6.81 9.56
N CYS A 24 4.91 -5.69 8.89
CA CYS A 24 3.97 -4.66 9.34
C CYS A 24 2.55 -5.21 9.48
N THR A 25 2.08 -6.02 8.53
CA THR A 25 0.78 -6.69 8.59
C THR A 25 0.71 -7.71 9.72
N MET A 26 1.74 -8.55 9.89
CA MET A 26 1.79 -9.55 10.96
C MET A 26 1.82 -8.93 12.36
N TYR A 27 2.67 -7.93 12.59
CA TYR A 27 2.73 -7.26 13.89
C TYR A 27 1.45 -6.48 14.20
N SER A 28 0.84 -5.83 13.19
CA SER A 28 -0.46 -5.20 13.38
C SER A 28 -1.57 -6.18 13.72
N LYS A 29 -1.55 -7.39 13.14
CA LYS A 29 -2.49 -8.44 13.54
C LYS A 29 -2.29 -8.84 15.00
N ARG A 30 -1.04 -9.07 15.42
CA ARG A 30 -0.70 -9.42 16.82
C ARG A 30 -1.13 -8.34 17.82
N LEU A 31 -0.92 -7.06 17.49
CA LEU A 31 -1.38 -5.95 18.34
C LEU A 31 -2.91 -5.90 18.41
N SER A 32 -3.59 -6.14 17.29
CA SER A 32 -5.06 -6.20 17.26
C SER A 32 -5.60 -7.36 18.10
N GLU A 33 -4.94 -8.52 18.08
CA GLU A 33 -5.28 -9.69 18.92
C GLU A 33 -4.99 -9.42 20.40
N ALA A 34 -4.01 -8.56 20.71
CA ALA A 34 -3.74 -8.06 22.05
C ALA A 34 -4.73 -6.97 22.52
N GLY A 35 -5.81 -6.71 21.79
CA GLY A 35 -6.88 -5.78 22.16
C GLY A 35 -6.63 -4.33 21.75
N TRP A 36 -5.58 -4.04 20.97
CA TRP A 36 -5.35 -2.67 20.49
C TRP A 36 -6.38 -2.28 19.43
N THR A 37 -6.87 -1.05 19.52
CA THR A 37 -7.78 -0.50 18.51
C THR A 37 -7.04 -0.18 17.20
N THR A 38 -7.77 -0.24 16.08
CA THR A 38 -7.29 0.13 14.74
C THR A 38 -6.56 1.49 14.74
N SER A 39 -7.15 2.50 15.41
CA SER A 39 -6.60 3.85 15.49
C SER A 39 -5.30 3.90 16.27
N MET A 40 -5.19 3.18 17.39
CA MET A 40 -3.95 3.12 18.19
C MET A 40 -2.80 2.55 17.37
N ILE A 41 -3.05 1.47 16.62
CA ILE A 41 -2.03 0.86 15.77
C ILE A 41 -1.61 1.83 14.65
N LEU A 42 -2.58 2.51 14.03
CA LEU A 42 -2.32 3.42 12.92
C LEU A 42 -1.49 4.63 13.35
N VAL A 43 -1.82 5.27 14.47
CA VAL A 43 -1.07 6.44 14.99
C VAL A 43 0.40 6.12 15.22
N ASN A 44 0.71 4.93 15.77
CA ASN A 44 2.09 4.51 16.02
C ASN A 44 2.90 4.32 14.74
N ARG A 45 2.27 3.97 13.62
CA ARG A 45 2.95 3.84 12.31
C ARG A 45 3.34 5.20 11.72
N TYR A 46 2.58 6.26 12.00
CA TYR A 46 2.77 7.55 11.36
C TYR A 46 3.88 8.41 11.97
N TYR A 47 4.31 8.17 13.22
CA TYR A 47 5.38 8.99 13.84
C TYR A 47 6.68 8.99 13.03
N GLY A 48 7.13 7.81 12.59
CA GLY A 48 8.34 7.69 11.78
C GLY A 48 8.19 8.36 10.40
N ILE A 49 7.01 8.22 9.79
CA ILE A 49 6.70 8.85 8.49
C ILE A 49 6.72 10.38 8.64
N ILE A 50 6.08 10.92 9.67
CA ILE A 50 6.03 12.38 9.93
C ILE A 50 7.44 12.94 10.06
N LEU A 51 8.30 12.31 10.85
CA LEU A 51 9.69 12.76 11.04
C LEU A 51 10.47 12.70 9.72
N LEU A 52 10.42 11.55 9.03
CA LEU A 52 11.18 11.37 7.78
C LEU A 52 10.70 12.34 6.68
N SER A 53 9.39 12.51 6.54
CA SER A 53 8.79 13.46 5.59
C SER A 53 9.18 14.90 5.93
N PHE A 54 9.22 15.28 7.21
CA PHE A 54 9.65 16.62 7.59
C PHE A 54 11.12 16.88 7.21
N PHE A 55 12.03 15.95 7.52
CA PHE A 55 13.43 16.07 7.13
C PHE A 55 13.64 16.11 5.61
N ALA A 56 12.85 15.36 4.86
CA ALA A 56 12.95 15.30 3.40
C ALA A 56 12.36 16.52 2.67
N THR A 57 11.55 17.35 3.34
CA THR A 57 10.72 18.38 2.67
C THR A 57 10.69 19.72 3.40
N PHE A 58 11.51 19.88 4.45
CA PHE A 58 11.57 21.09 5.28
C PHE A 58 11.81 22.38 4.48
N ASP A 59 12.66 22.32 3.45
CA ASP A 59 13.08 23.45 2.63
C ASP A 59 11.95 24.02 1.76
N ILE A 60 11.05 23.16 1.28
CA ILE A 60 9.93 23.54 0.41
C ILE A 60 8.57 23.59 1.12
N PHE A 61 8.49 23.18 2.38
CA PHE A 61 7.25 23.04 3.13
C PHE A 61 6.37 24.29 3.08
N PHE A 62 6.90 25.45 3.51
CA PHE A 62 6.10 26.68 3.59
C PHE A 62 5.61 27.17 2.22
N LYS A 63 6.38 26.95 1.16
CA LYS A 63 6.06 27.39 -0.20
C LYS A 63 4.82 26.68 -0.76
N TYR A 64 4.70 25.37 -0.53
CA TYR A 64 3.58 24.58 -1.04
C TYR A 64 2.38 24.58 -0.10
N PHE A 65 2.62 24.75 1.20
CA PHE A 65 1.57 24.79 2.21
C PHE A 65 0.69 26.05 2.07
N SER A 66 1.29 27.20 1.73
CA SER A 66 0.53 28.43 1.47
C SER A 66 -0.27 28.31 0.18
N GLY A 67 -1.61 28.27 0.28
CA GLY A 67 -2.53 28.32 -0.86
C GLY A 67 -3.14 26.98 -1.29
N ASN A 68 -2.60 25.84 -0.86
CA ASN A 68 -3.12 24.51 -1.26
C ASN A 68 -3.71 23.69 -0.10
N ILE A 69 -3.77 24.25 1.11
CA ILE A 69 -4.08 23.51 2.34
C ILE A 69 -5.42 22.74 2.26
N SER A 70 -6.46 23.34 1.68
CA SER A 70 -7.77 22.70 1.53
C SER A 70 -7.69 21.45 0.65
N TRP A 71 -7.00 21.55 -0.49
CA TRP A 71 -6.83 20.43 -1.41
C TRP A 71 -5.92 19.34 -0.83
N ILE A 72 -4.84 19.72 -0.14
CA ILE A 72 -3.97 18.79 0.57
C ILE A 72 -4.76 17.99 1.60
N ILE A 73 -5.59 18.65 2.42
CA ILE A 73 -6.43 17.98 3.41
C ILE A 73 -7.40 17.01 2.74
N ALA A 74 -8.06 17.42 1.66
CA ALA A 74 -9.00 16.57 0.93
C ALA A 74 -8.31 15.30 0.37
N VAL A 75 -7.16 15.45 -0.27
CA VAL A 75 -6.39 14.34 -0.84
C VAL A 75 -5.86 13.41 0.26
N ILE A 76 -5.38 13.94 1.38
CA ILE A 76 -4.90 13.13 2.50
C ILE A 76 -6.07 12.36 3.13
N ALA A 77 -7.21 13.01 3.37
CA ALA A 77 -8.37 12.38 4.00
C ALA A 77 -8.91 11.21 3.15
N VAL A 78 -9.14 11.46 1.85
CA VAL A 78 -9.78 10.47 0.96
C VAL A 78 -8.79 9.49 0.35
N GLY A 79 -7.59 9.96 -0.02
CA GLY A 79 -6.58 9.15 -0.71
C GLY A 79 -5.64 8.37 0.21
N VAL A 80 -5.50 8.79 1.47
CA VAL A 80 -4.54 8.17 2.40
C VAL A 80 -5.21 7.65 3.67
N ILE A 81 -5.85 8.52 4.46
CA ILE A 81 -6.40 8.16 5.77
C ILE A 81 -7.50 7.10 5.62
N LEU A 82 -8.49 7.34 4.75
CA LEU A 82 -9.61 6.43 4.55
C LEU A 82 -9.16 5.03 4.07
N PRO A 83 -8.36 4.88 2.99
CA PRO A 83 -7.88 3.57 2.55
C PRO A 83 -7.02 2.87 3.59
N MET A 84 -6.11 3.59 4.27
CA MET A 84 -5.24 3.00 5.29
C MET A 84 -6.03 2.53 6.52
N TYR A 85 -7.05 3.29 6.92
CA TYR A 85 -7.92 2.89 8.02
C TYR A 85 -8.73 1.64 7.67
N LEU A 86 -9.34 1.60 6.47
CA LEU A 86 -10.06 0.42 5.97
C LEU A 86 -9.14 -0.80 5.83
N LEU A 87 -7.90 -0.61 5.37
CA LEU A 87 -6.90 -1.68 5.31
C LEU A 87 -6.57 -2.22 6.71
N GLN A 88 -6.39 -1.34 7.69
CA GLN A 88 -6.11 -1.75 9.07
C GLN A 88 -7.29 -2.48 9.71
N ILE A 89 -8.53 -2.10 9.39
CA ILE A 89 -9.73 -2.88 9.73
C ILE A 89 -9.65 -4.27 9.07
N GLY A 90 -9.31 -4.34 7.78
CA GLY A 90 -9.12 -5.62 7.08
C GLY A 90 -8.11 -6.53 7.79
N ILE A 91 -6.99 -5.97 8.26
CA ILE A 91 -5.98 -6.71 9.04
C ILE A 91 -6.54 -7.24 10.36
N GLN A 92 -7.41 -6.48 11.03
CA GLN A 92 -8.03 -6.93 12.28
C GLN A 92 -8.91 -8.16 12.07
N TYR A 93 -9.70 -8.22 10.99
CA TYR A 93 -10.68 -9.29 10.78
C TYR A 93 -10.18 -10.47 9.93
N CYS A 94 -9.18 -10.27 9.08
CA CYS A 94 -8.67 -11.32 8.19
C CYS A 94 -7.34 -11.89 8.68
N SER A 95 -6.93 -13.04 8.14
CA SER A 95 -5.56 -13.53 8.32
C SER A 95 -4.59 -12.64 7.54
N PRO A 96 -3.35 -12.44 8.01
CA PRO A 96 -2.33 -11.66 7.28
C PRO A 96 -2.15 -12.12 5.83
N LEU A 97 -2.24 -13.44 5.58
CA LEU A 97 -2.10 -14.02 4.25
C LEU A 97 -3.22 -13.56 3.31
N ILE A 98 -4.48 -13.64 3.75
CA ILE A 98 -5.65 -13.18 2.96
C ILE A 98 -5.54 -11.68 2.65
N VAL A 99 -5.09 -10.87 3.61
CA VAL A 99 -4.89 -9.43 3.38
C VAL A 99 -3.84 -9.19 2.29
N MET A 100 -2.69 -9.86 2.38
CA MET A 100 -1.61 -9.66 1.41
C MET A 100 -1.98 -10.15 0.01
N MET A 101 -2.67 -11.28 -0.10
CA MET A 101 -3.22 -11.74 -1.38
C MET A 101 -4.24 -10.75 -1.94
N SER A 102 -5.08 -10.14 -1.10
CA SER A 102 -6.06 -9.14 -1.53
C SER A 102 -5.42 -7.85 -2.02
N LEU A 103 -4.21 -7.49 -1.56
CA LEU A 103 -3.50 -6.32 -2.06
C LEU A 103 -3.12 -6.43 -3.54
N CYS A 104 -3.06 -7.64 -4.11
CA CYS A 104 -2.87 -7.82 -5.55
C CYS A 104 -4.00 -7.16 -6.37
N PHE A 105 -5.21 -7.03 -5.81
CA PHE A 105 -6.33 -6.35 -6.47
C PHE A 105 -6.15 -4.84 -6.59
N VAL A 106 -5.30 -4.23 -5.77
CA VAL A 106 -5.04 -2.79 -5.82
C VAL A 106 -4.54 -2.39 -7.21
N LEU A 107 -3.77 -3.25 -7.89
CA LEU A 107 -3.24 -2.97 -9.23
C LEU A 107 -4.32 -2.75 -10.29
N ILE A 108 -5.47 -3.44 -10.18
CA ILE A 108 -6.60 -3.21 -11.09
C ILE A 108 -7.19 -1.84 -10.84
N PHE A 109 -7.41 -1.47 -9.57
CA PHE A 109 -7.93 -0.15 -9.23
C PHE A 109 -6.98 0.95 -9.70
N THR A 110 -5.68 0.78 -9.48
CA THR A 110 -4.66 1.72 -9.95
C THR A 110 -4.69 1.87 -11.47
N PHE A 111 -4.73 0.77 -12.21
CA PHE A 111 -4.81 0.81 -13.67
C PHE A 111 -6.12 1.43 -14.15
N PHE A 112 -7.24 1.12 -13.50
CA PHE A 112 -8.53 1.72 -13.82
C PHE A 112 -8.50 3.24 -13.64
N PHE A 113 -7.97 3.74 -12.52
CA PHE A 113 -7.83 5.19 -12.31
C PHE A 113 -6.85 5.83 -13.30
N GLN A 114 -5.79 5.12 -13.69
CA GLN A 114 -4.83 5.59 -14.69
C GLN A 114 -5.48 5.88 -16.05
N ILE A 115 -6.53 5.14 -16.45
CA ILE A 115 -7.24 5.36 -17.73
C ILE A 115 -7.90 6.75 -17.79
N PHE A 116 -8.24 7.34 -16.64
CA PHE A 116 -8.87 8.66 -16.57
C PHE A 116 -7.86 9.82 -16.61
N ASP A 117 -6.55 9.56 -16.46
CA ASP A 117 -5.52 10.60 -16.53
C ASP A 117 -4.89 10.62 -17.93
N SER A 118 -5.18 11.67 -18.70
CA SER A 118 -4.67 11.85 -20.07
C SER A 118 -3.16 12.03 -20.15
N ARG A 119 -2.47 12.26 -19.02
CA ARG A 119 -1.00 12.36 -18.96
C ARG A 119 -0.32 10.99 -18.94
N LEU A 120 -1.06 9.93 -18.65
CA LEU A 120 -0.52 8.57 -18.55
C LEU A 120 -0.90 7.78 -19.79
N SER A 121 0.10 7.29 -20.53
CA SER A 121 -0.12 6.33 -21.61
C SER A 121 -0.25 4.92 -21.02
N TRP A 122 -1.23 4.16 -21.53
CA TRP A 122 -1.42 2.77 -21.15
C TRP A 122 -0.55 1.86 -22.01
N SER A 123 0.00 0.82 -21.41
CA SER A 123 0.85 -0.16 -22.08
C SER A 123 0.19 -1.55 -22.08
N PRO A 124 0.11 -2.23 -23.23
CA PRO A 124 -0.40 -3.60 -23.30
C PRO A 124 0.38 -4.57 -22.41
N VAL A 125 1.69 -4.34 -22.25
CA VAL A 125 2.56 -5.16 -21.38
C VAL A 125 2.14 -5.02 -19.91
N SER A 126 1.85 -3.80 -19.46
CA SER A 126 1.35 -3.55 -18.11
C SER A 126 -0.02 -4.20 -17.88
N LEU A 127 -0.93 -4.10 -18.86
CA LEU A 127 -2.24 -4.74 -18.79
C LEU A 127 -2.13 -6.27 -18.64
N LEU A 128 -1.25 -6.91 -19.42
CA LEU A 128 -0.99 -8.35 -19.31
C LEU A 128 -0.45 -8.73 -17.92
N GLY A 129 0.54 -7.98 -17.41
CA GLY A 129 1.10 -8.21 -16.08
C GLY A 129 0.05 -8.09 -14.96
N ILE A 130 -0.78 -7.06 -15.01
CA ILE A 130 -1.86 -6.83 -14.03
C ILE A 130 -2.92 -7.93 -14.12
N SER A 131 -3.27 -8.35 -15.34
CA SER A 131 -4.25 -9.43 -15.55
C SER A 131 -3.74 -10.76 -15.02
N LEU A 132 -2.45 -11.07 -15.23
CA LEU A 132 -1.82 -12.27 -14.70
C LEU A 132 -1.79 -12.25 -13.16
N LEU A 133 -1.35 -11.14 -12.56
CA LEU A 133 -1.33 -10.98 -11.10
C LEU A 133 -2.73 -11.08 -10.49
N PHE A 134 -3.74 -10.57 -11.18
CA PHE A 134 -5.13 -10.72 -10.77
C PHE A 134 -5.57 -12.18 -10.76
N ILE A 135 -5.38 -12.90 -11.86
CA ILE A 135 -5.78 -14.31 -11.98
C ILE A 135 -5.09 -15.14 -10.89
N LEU A 136 -3.78 -14.93 -10.70
CA LEU A 136 -3.02 -15.62 -9.65
C LEU A 136 -3.54 -15.26 -8.26
N GLY A 137 -3.82 -13.98 -7.98
CA GLY A 137 -4.39 -13.54 -6.69
C GLY A 137 -5.75 -14.16 -6.39
N VAL A 138 -6.65 -14.23 -7.39
CA VAL A 138 -7.95 -14.91 -7.26
C VAL A 138 -7.76 -16.41 -6.99
N CYS A 139 -6.89 -17.08 -7.75
CA CYS A 139 -6.58 -18.49 -7.54
C CYS A 139 -6.03 -18.75 -6.13
N SER A 140 -5.08 -17.92 -5.67
CA SER A 140 -4.50 -18.04 -4.32
C SER A 140 -5.54 -17.89 -3.22
N LEU A 141 -6.45 -16.91 -3.33
CA LEU A 141 -7.53 -16.74 -2.37
C LEU A 141 -8.53 -17.90 -2.38
N TYR A 142 -8.81 -18.45 -3.57
CA TYR A 142 -9.71 -19.60 -3.69
C TYR A 142 -9.11 -20.86 -3.06
N LEU A 143 -7.81 -21.08 -3.25
CA LEU A 143 -7.09 -22.20 -2.64
C LEU A 143 -7.03 -22.05 -1.11
N GLU A 144 -6.71 -20.86 -0.61
CA GLU A 144 -6.69 -20.59 0.84
C GLU A 144 -8.06 -20.81 1.48
N LYS A 145 -9.13 -20.31 0.84
CA LYS A 145 -10.50 -20.53 1.34
C LYS A 145 -10.84 -22.01 1.42
N ARG A 146 -10.42 -22.82 0.44
CA ARG A 146 -10.64 -24.27 0.44
C ARG A 146 -9.87 -24.96 1.55
N ALA A 147 -8.58 -24.63 1.71
CA ALA A 147 -7.72 -25.22 2.74
C ALA A 147 -8.21 -24.94 4.17
N VAL A 148 -8.88 -23.81 4.41
CA VAL A 148 -9.47 -23.47 5.72
C VAL A 148 -10.84 -24.14 5.94
N SER A 149 -11.51 -24.60 4.88
CA SER A 149 -12.84 -25.23 4.96
C SER A 149 -12.82 -26.77 5.05
N GLU A 150 -11.65 -27.38 4.85
CA GLU A 150 -11.38 -28.81 5.09
C GLU A 150 -10.83 -29.03 6.50
#